data_AF-A0A444Q3R1-F1
#
_entry.id   AF-A0A444Q3R1-F1
#
_cell.length_a   1.000
_cell.length_b   1.000
_cell.length_c   1.000
_cell.angle_alpha   90.00
_cell.angle_beta   90.00
_cell.angle_gamma   90.00
#
_symmetry.space_group_name_H-M   'P 1'
#
loop_
_entity.id
_entity.type
_entity.pdbx_description
1 polymer ?
#
loop_
_entity_poly.entity_id
_entity_poly.type
_entity_poly.pdbx_seq_one_letter_code
_entity_poly.pdbx_strand_id
1 'polypeptide(L)'
;MTYHNLLGKSTYEGVSQAELKKQGWSPAPNVAYEIWIEGSGQSYRATAQDTRNGTLYSYSTSGSFNGRNAGSVGAAAPQPGYAPTSAVFIVNDLNSSLDAEALALALAGVPLEKICESTVFQPGTHNAGSSVTDQTLACQAAASASGATTRSVILAIRTAGGAAQLAMIAAHFVGAGTTPASTPSWVDGTGRGPSSAPAVPGSLPSLWRLPKSAAQFATANGVSDEIARTVLKQCYALVAYAGTYGDPHRTCRDLPIFSSGQSDVPEATNHDLEALQRVPGWVQLDYRPSGENPSRSGWYENDPRCEGVPGSGLNCDEYPFYASVQGGGYAVPAPSLKAIDGAQNQYQGTVYYSFLRACGLTSKPVGERQFLAIPLPPTATPLPSLALCNGK
;
A
#
# COMPACT_ATOMS: atom_id res chain seq x y z
N MET A 1 14.84 -17.39 34.13
CA MET A 1 15.68 -16.18 33.97
C MET A 1 15.16 -15.43 32.77
N THR A 2 14.68 -14.19 32.96
CA THR A 2 14.01 -13.42 31.90
C THR A 2 15.04 -12.67 31.07
N TYR A 3 14.90 -12.70 29.75
CA TYR A 3 15.60 -11.77 28.85
C TYR A 3 14.56 -10.89 28.17
N HIS A 4 14.77 -9.58 28.26
CA HIS A 4 13.84 -8.58 27.73
C HIS A 4 14.14 -8.24 26.26
N ASN A 5 13.10 -7.72 25.63
CA ASN A 5 13.01 -7.14 24.30
C ASN A 5 14.34 -6.57 23.73
N LEU A 6 14.86 -7.24 22.71
CA LEU A 6 15.75 -6.72 21.68
C LEU A 6 15.03 -7.08 20.35
N LEU A 7 14.60 -6.15 19.49
CA LEU A 7 15.07 -4.78 19.28
C LEU A 7 13.94 -3.79 18.96
N GLY A 8 13.98 -2.62 19.60
CA GLY A 8 13.54 -1.38 18.95
C GLY A 8 14.70 -0.75 18.15
N LYS A 9 14.41 0.27 17.33
CA LYS A 9 15.34 1.15 16.58
C LYS A 9 16.83 0.97 16.96
N SER A 10 17.55 0.12 16.24
CA SER A 10 18.97 -0.18 16.49
C SER A 10 19.75 -0.22 15.17
N THR A 11 20.64 0.76 14.99
CA THR A 11 21.66 0.74 13.92
C THR A 11 22.75 -0.26 14.27
N TYR A 12 23.32 -0.94 13.28
CA TYR A 12 24.39 -1.92 13.49
C TYR A 12 25.63 -1.60 12.66
N GLU A 13 26.75 -1.46 13.35
CA GLU A 13 28.05 -1.11 12.77
C GLU A 13 29.02 -2.29 12.98
N GLY A 14 29.82 -2.61 11.96
CA GLY A 14 30.95 -3.55 12.06
C GLY A 14 30.65 -5.04 12.31
N VAL A 15 29.38 -5.44 12.49
CA VAL A 15 29.01 -6.80 12.92
C VAL A 15 29.35 -7.87 11.87
N SER A 16 30.27 -8.79 12.19
CA SER A 16 30.63 -9.90 11.31
C SER A 16 29.59 -11.03 11.30
N GLN A 17 29.66 -11.94 10.32
CA GLN A 17 28.82 -13.16 10.30
C GLN A 17 29.00 -14.01 11.58
N ALA A 18 30.18 -13.97 12.21
CA ALA A 18 30.43 -14.66 13.47
C ALA A 18 29.72 -13.99 14.65
N GLU A 19 29.52 -12.67 14.61
CA GLU A 19 28.77 -11.94 15.63
C GLU A 19 27.26 -11.97 15.41
N LEU A 20 26.80 -11.98 14.16
CA LEU A 20 25.41 -12.34 13.84
C LEU A 20 25.07 -13.73 14.39
N LYS A 21 25.97 -14.72 14.27
CA LYS A 21 25.83 -16.03 14.91
C LYS A 21 25.81 -15.97 16.45
N LYS A 22 26.65 -15.15 17.08
CA LYS A 22 26.58 -14.90 18.55
C LYS A 22 25.27 -14.24 18.97
N GLN A 23 24.65 -13.45 18.09
CA GLN A 23 23.34 -12.81 18.26
C GLN A 23 22.15 -13.72 17.85
N GLY A 24 22.39 -15.02 17.61
CA GLY A 24 21.36 -16.01 17.34
C GLY A 24 20.89 -16.12 15.87
N TRP A 25 21.50 -15.39 14.94
CA TRP A 25 21.24 -15.58 13.50
C TRP A 25 22.00 -16.82 12.99
N SER A 26 21.27 -17.84 12.55
CA SER A 26 21.84 -18.97 11.82
C SER A 26 21.05 -19.21 10.54
N PRO A 27 21.70 -19.31 9.36
CA PRO A 27 21.00 -19.68 8.15
C PRO A 27 20.54 -21.15 8.24
N ALA A 28 19.33 -21.43 7.74
CA ALA A 28 18.80 -22.77 7.67
C ALA A 28 19.32 -23.50 6.41
N PRO A 29 19.59 -24.81 6.47
CA PRO A 29 19.87 -25.59 5.28
C PRO A 29 18.67 -25.53 4.31
N ASN A 30 18.96 -25.50 3.00
CA ASN A 30 17.98 -25.58 1.90
C ASN A 30 16.98 -24.40 1.77
N VAL A 31 17.13 -23.30 2.51
CA VAL A 31 16.41 -22.04 2.25
C VAL A 31 17.08 -21.29 1.07
N ALA A 32 16.41 -20.30 0.47
CA ALA A 32 16.83 -19.64 -0.77
C ALA A 32 16.71 -18.11 -0.73
N TYR A 33 17.52 -17.49 0.13
CA TYR A 33 18.77 -16.97 -0.42
C TYR A 33 18.73 -15.63 -1.31
N GLU A 34 18.71 -14.32 -0.93
CA GLU A 34 18.91 -13.13 -1.86
C GLU A 34 19.62 -11.86 -1.24
N ILE A 35 20.73 -11.30 -1.80
CA ILE A 35 21.54 -10.10 -1.35
C ILE A 35 21.95 -9.20 -2.55
N TRP A 36 22.26 -7.92 -2.30
CA TRP A 36 22.85 -6.97 -3.26
C TRP A 36 24.12 -6.26 -2.70
N ILE A 37 24.98 -5.75 -3.59
CA ILE A 37 26.25 -5.04 -3.26
C ILE A 37 26.48 -3.92 -4.29
N GLU A 38 26.98 -2.76 -3.85
CA GLU A 38 27.32 -1.62 -4.72
C GLU A 38 28.64 -0.96 -4.33
N GLY A 39 29.47 -0.72 -5.35
CA GLY A 39 30.71 0.05 -5.24
C GLY A 39 31.38 0.19 -6.62
N SER A 40 31.91 1.37 -6.94
CA SER A 40 32.76 1.63 -8.12
C SER A 40 32.24 1.15 -9.50
N GLY A 41 30.94 1.07 -9.71
CA GLY A 41 30.35 0.97 -11.07
C GLY A 41 30.24 -0.42 -11.70
N GLN A 42 30.42 -1.52 -10.95
CA GLN A 42 29.91 -2.83 -11.34
C GLN A 42 29.12 -3.48 -10.20
N SER A 43 28.00 -4.11 -10.55
CA SER A 43 27.09 -4.78 -9.62
C SER A 43 27.13 -6.29 -9.82
N TYR A 44 27.23 -7.04 -8.73
CA TYR A 44 27.19 -8.51 -8.74
C TYR A 44 26.04 -9.02 -7.89
N ARG A 45 25.33 -10.03 -8.41
CA ARG A 45 24.23 -10.72 -7.73
C ARG A 45 24.76 -11.93 -6.98
N ALA A 46 24.55 -11.96 -5.67
CA ALA A 46 24.83 -13.13 -4.84
C ALA A 46 23.79 -13.19 -3.72
N THR A 47 23.28 -14.38 -3.43
CA THR A 47 21.92 -14.52 -2.96
C THR A 47 21.89 -14.88 -1.46
N ALA A 48 21.56 -14.00 -0.47
CA ALA A 48 21.26 -14.33 0.97
C ALA A 48 20.09 -13.64 1.80
N GLN A 49 19.01 -14.40 2.06
CA GLN A 49 17.67 -14.09 2.66
C GLN A 49 17.52 -14.28 4.20
N ASP A 50 16.31 -14.04 4.74
CA ASP A 50 15.80 -14.44 6.08
C ASP A 50 14.29 -14.82 5.99
N THR A 51 13.75 -15.62 6.93
CA THR A 51 12.32 -16.00 7.01
C THR A 51 11.77 -16.04 8.45
N ARG A 52 12.17 -15.11 9.33
CA ARG A 52 11.59 -14.95 10.67
C ARG A 52 10.28 -14.15 10.64
N ASN A 53 9.22 -14.66 11.28
CA ASN A 53 7.87 -14.09 11.36
C ASN A 53 7.28 -13.63 10.01
N GLY A 54 7.67 -14.28 8.92
CA GLY A 54 7.20 -13.97 7.57
C GLY A 54 7.82 -12.73 6.91
N THR A 55 8.63 -11.93 7.61
CA THR A 55 9.26 -10.73 7.07
C THR A 55 10.53 -11.05 6.26
N LEU A 56 10.82 -10.20 5.27
CA LEU A 56 11.93 -10.34 4.33
C LEU A 56 12.79 -9.06 4.34
N TYR A 57 14.12 -9.16 4.23
CA TYR A 57 15.04 -8.01 4.30
C TYR A 57 16.09 -8.04 3.18
N SER A 58 16.64 -6.88 2.80
CA SER A 58 17.88 -6.79 2.00
C SER A 58 18.98 -5.99 2.70
N TYR A 59 20.20 -6.17 2.19
CA TYR A 59 21.47 -5.68 2.74
C TYR A 59 22.33 -5.09 1.60
N SER A 60 23.34 -4.30 1.95
CA SER A 60 24.34 -3.73 1.04
C SER A 60 25.73 -3.73 1.68
N THR A 61 26.79 -3.96 0.90
CA THR A 61 28.20 -3.76 1.31
C THR A 61 28.98 -3.12 0.15
N SER A 62 30.21 -2.67 0.40
CA SER A 62 31.14 -2.12 -0.60
C SER A 62 32.35 -3.03 -0.90
N GLY A 63 32.30 -4.32 -0.52
CA GLY A 63 33.43 -5.25 -0.61
C GLY A 63 33.08 -6.60 -1.23
N SER A 64 33.97 -7.11 -2.09
CA SER A 64 33.79 -8.37 -2.83
C SER A 64 33.82 -9.60 -1.92
N PHE A 65 32.87 -10.53 -2.12
CA PHE A 65 32.93 -11.87 -1.52
C PHE A 65 32.72 -12.95 -2.59
N ASN A 66 33.40 -14.10 -2.44
CA ASN A 66 33.32 -15.23 -3.35
C ASN A 66 32.89 -16.49 -2.59
N GLY A 67 31.66 -16.96 -2.79
CA GLY A 67 31.23 -18.29 -2.36
C GLY A 67 31.79 -19.36 -3.30
N ARG A 68 32.61 -20.29 -2.80
CA ARG A 68 33.22 -21.34 -3.63
C ARG A 68 32.30 -22.51 -3.98
N ASN A 69 31.29 -22.78 -3.15
CA ASN A 69 30.22 -23.76 -3.39
C ASN A 69 29.10 -23.57 -2.35
N ALA A 70 27.94 -24.20 -2.58
CA ALA A 70 26.83 -24.15 -1.64
C ALA A 70 27.22 -24.67 -0.23
N GLY A 71 26.79 -23.98 0.82
CA GLY A 71 26.84 -24.46 2.20
C GLY A 71 28.20 -24.45 2.91
N SER A 72 29.27 -23.85 2.36
CA SER A 72 30.59 -23.84 3.01
C SER A 72 31.32 -22.50 2.98
N VAL A 73 32.02 -22.18 4.07
CA VAL A 73 32.99 -21.08 4.16
C VAL A 73 34.21 -21.61 4.91
N GLY A 74 35.38 -21.54 4.27
CA GLY A 74 36.68 -21.87 4.85
C GLY A 74 37.66 -20.72 4.64
N ALA A 75 38.62 -20.55 5.55
CA ALA A 75 39.54 -19.42 5.51
C ALA A 75 40.46 -19.46 4.28
N ALA A 76 40.47 -18.37 3.51
CA ALA A 76 41.53 -18.06 2.56
C ALA A 76 42.68 -17.33 3.28
N ALA A 77 43.88 -17.35 2.70
CA ALA A 77 45.07 -16.75 3.29
C ALA A 77 44.94 -15.22 3.48
N PRO A 78 45.65 -14.62 4.46
CA PRO A 78 45.50 -13.20 4.79
C PRO A 78 45.70 -12.28 3.58
N GLN A 79 44.75 -11.35 3.38
CA GLN A 79 44.95 -10.19 2.52
C GLN A 79 45.50 -9.02 3.36
N PRO A 80 46.30 -8.11 2.76
CA PRO A 80 46.78 -6.92 3.47
C PRO A 80 45.59 -6.05 3.90
N GLY A 81 45.71 -5.42 5.07
CA GLY A 81 44.62 -4.69 5.70
C GLY A 81 44.18 -3.46 4.89
N TYR A 82 42.92 -3.42 4.50
CA TYR A 82 42.25 -2.25 3.92
C TYR A 82 41.30 -1.65 4.96
N ALA A 83 41.44 -0.34 5.22
CA ALA A 83 40.63 0.39 6.18
C ALA A 83 39.66 1.36 5.45
N PRO A 84 38.38 1.00 5.28
CA PRO A 84 37.38 1.92 4.75
C PRO A 84 37.07 3.00 5.79
N THR A 85 37.21 4.28 5.43
CA THR A 85 37.00 5.41 6.35
C THR A 85 35.53 5.78 6.57
N SER A 86 34.61 5.32 5.72
CA SER A 86 33.18 5.18 6.03
C SER A 86 32.47 4.30 5.01
N ALA A 87 31.55 3.43 5.46
CA ALA A 87 30.59 2.71 4.62
C ALA A 87 29.32 2.43 5.44
N VAL A 88 28.17 2.92 4.98
CA VAL A 88 26.91 2.85 5.71
C VAL A 88 26.10 1.62 5.30
N PHE A 89 25.70 0.80 6.26
CA PHE A 89 24.76 -0.31 6.04
C PHE A 89 23.31 0.20 6.15
N ILE A 90 22.47 -0.13 5.17
CA ILE A 90 21.03 0.19 5.18
C ILE A 90 20.23 -1.10 5.01
N VAL A 91 19.50 -1.51 6.06
CA VAL A 91 18.57 -2.64 6.00
C VAL A 91 17.23 -2.14 5.46
N ASN A 92 16.77 -2.75 4.37
CA ASN A 92 15.48 -2.41 3.75
C ASN A 92 14.46 -3.52 4.01
N ASP A 93 13.29 -3.17 4.56
CA ASP A 93 12.18 -4.12 4.73
C ASP A 93 11.51 -4.42 3.37
N LEU A 94 11.67 -5.65 2.91
CA LEU A 94 11.15 -6.15 1.65
C LEU A 94 9.70 -6.66 1.74
N ASN A 95 9.04 -6.53 2.89
CA ASN A 95 7.57 -6.67 3.01
C ASN A 95 6.81 -5.53 2.34
N SER A 96 7.47 -4.41 1.98
CA SER A 96 6.83 -3.38 1.17
C SER A 96 6.16 -4.03 -0.05
N SER A 97 4.86 -3.81 -0.23
CA SER A 97 4.11 -4.33 -1.39
C SER A 97 4.73 -3.89 -2.71
N LEU A 98 5.50 -2.82 -2.69
CA LEU A 98 6.29 -2.28 -3.79
C LEU A 98 7.69 -2.89 -3.84
N ASP A 99 8.11 -3.29 -5.05
CA ASP A 99 9.50 -3.49 -5.39
C ASP A 99 10.17 -2.15 -5.75
N ALA A 100 11.00 -1.64 -4.84
CA ALA A 100 11.66 -0.35 -4.98
C ALA A 100 12.67 -0.30 -6.15
N GLU A 101 13.30 -1.43 -6.50
CA GLU A 101 14.27 -1.50 -7.59
C GLU A 101 13.54 -1.52 -8.95
N ALA A 102 12.45 -2.30 -9.04
CA ALA A 102 11.59 -2.28 -10.23
C ALA A 102 10.90 -0.92 -10.43
N LEU A 103 10.52 -0.22 -9.35
CA LEU A 103 10.03 1.15 -9.43
C LEU A 103 11.11 2.11 -9.93
N ALA A 104 12.32 2.06 -9.36
CA ALA A 104 13.42 2.92 -9.79
C ALA A 104 13.80 2.70 -11.27
N LEU A 105 13.72 1.46 -11.76
CA LEU A 105 13.91 1.13 -13.17
C LEU A 105 12.76 1.66 -14.05
N ALA A 106 11.51 1.50 -13.62
CA ALA A 106 10.35 2.02 -14.36
C ALA A 106 10.38 3.56 -14.50
N LEU A 107 10.88 4.24 -13.46
CA LEU A 107 11.04 5.70 -13.39
C LEU A 107 12.37 6.23 -13.97
N ALA A 108 13.20 5.40 -14.60
CA ALA A 108 14.54 5.81 -15.03
C ALA A 108 14.57 6.94 -16.10
N GLY A 109 13.44 7.20 -16.78
CA GLY A 109 13.26 8.33 -17.69
C GLY A 109 12.53 9.55 -17.09
N VAL A 110 12.19 9.52 -15.80
CA VAL A 110 11.47 10.59 -15.10
C VAL A 110 12.48 11.49 -14.37
N PRO A 111 12.43 12.83 -14.54
CA PRO A 111 13.34 13.74 -13.83
C PRO A 111 13.18 13.66 -12.30
N LEU A 112 14.30 13.74 -11.57
CA LEU A 112 14.32 13.48 -10.12
C LEU A 112 13.54 14.54 -9.34
N GLU A 113 13.59 15.79 -9.79
CA GLU A 113 12.80 16.89 -9.25
C GLU A 113 11.29 16.63 -9.39
N LYS A 114 10.85 15.97 -10.47
CA LYS A 114 9.44 15.60 -10.69
C LYS A 114 8.97 14.47 -9.78
N ILE A 115 9.84 13.51 -9.49
CA ILE A 115 9.57 12.50 -8.46
C ILE A 115 9.37 13.21 -7.10
N CYS A 116 10.22 14.17 -6.75
CA CYS A 116 10.11 14.88 -5.46
C CYS A 116 8.96 15.89 -5.37
N GLU A 117 8.68 16.67 -6.42
CA GLU A 117 7.49 17.53 -6.51
C GLU A 117 6.21 16.73 -6.23
N SER A 118 6.13 15.48 -6.72
CA SER A 118 4.94 14.64 -6.49
C SER A 118 4.69 14.31 -5.01
N THR A 119 5.74 14.28 -4.17
CA THR A 119 5.62 14.01 -2.73
C THR A 119 5.10 15.19 -1.92
N VAL A 120 5.12 16.41 -2.46
CA VAL A 120 4.74 17.64 -1.73
C VAL A 120 3.28 17.62 -1.30
N PHE A 121 2.41 17.03 -2.11
CA PHE A 121 0.95 16.97 -1.88
C PHE A 121 0.49 15.66 -1.23
N GLN A 122 1.43 14.78 -0.85
CA GLN A 122 1.14 13.46 -0.31
C GLN A 122 1.19 13.49 1.23
N PRO A 123 0.22 12.89 1.95
CA PRO A 123 0.23 12.83 3.41
C PRO A 123 1.53 12.19 3.94
N GLY A 124 2.15 12.81 4.94
CA GLY A 124 3.43 12.36 5.49
C GLY A 124 3.68 12.88 6.90
N THR A 125 4.90 12.69 7.39
CA THR A 125 5.30 13.15 8.72
C THR A 125 6.02 14.50 8.65
N HIS A 126 5.99 15.27 9.73
CA HIS A 126 6.60 16.62 9.81
C HIS A 126 7.53 16.74 11.03
N ASN A 127 8.29 15.70 11.35
CA ASN A 127 9.19 15.68 12.51
C ASN A 127 10.30 16.73 12.39
N ALA A 128 10.68 17.12 11.17
CA ALA A 128 11.62 18.20 10.90
C ALA A 128 11.06 19.62 11.13
N GLY A 129 9.78 19.77 11.48
CA GLY A 129 9.14 21.09 11.69
C GLY A 129 8.91 21.90 10.40
N SER A 130 9.00 21.26 9.24
CA SER A 130 8.85 21.87 7.91
C SER A 130 7.38 21.93 7.47
N SER A 131 7.06 22.85 6.55
CA SER A 131 5.77 22.92 5.85
C SER A 131 5.58 21.80 4.82
N VAL A 132 6.66 21.16 4.38
CA VAL A 132 6.62 19.93 3.56
C VAL A 132 7.02 18.72 4.40
N THR A 133 6.65 17.52 3.93
CA THR A 133 6.85 16.27 4.68
C THR A 133 8.34 15.90 4.81
N ASP A 134 8.69 15.13 5.85
CA ASP A 134 10.02 14.55 6.04
C ASP A 134 10.43 13.69 4.83
N GLN A 135 9.45 13.05 4.17
CA GLN A 135 9.64 12.25 2.95
C GLN A 135 10.00 13.15 1.75
N THR A 136 9.37 14.32 1.61
CA THR A 136 9.73 15.34 0.62
C THR A 136 11.14 15.88 0.85
N LEU A 137 11.50 16.19 2.10
CA LEU A 137 12.84 16.66 2.44
C LEU A 137 13.91 15.62 2.11
N ALA A 138 13.68 14.35 2.46
CA ALA A 138 14.60 13.25 2.14
C ALA A 138 14.74 13.07 0.61
N CYS A 139 13.63 13.18 -0.14
CA CYS A 139 13.64 13.14 -1.59
C CYS A 139 14.51 14.27 -2.19
N GLN A 140 14.24 15.52 -1.80
CA GLN A 140 14.94 16.70 -2.31
C GLN A 140 16.44 16.68 -1.97
N ALA A 141 16.81 16.25 -0.77
CA ALA A 141 18.20 16.07 -0.38
C ALA A 141 18.91 15.01 -1.23
N ALA A 142 18.25 13.87 -1.50
CA ALA A 142 18.81 12.81 -2.33
C ALA A 142 18.89 13.20 -3.82
N ALA A 143 17.92 13.95 -4.34
CA ALA A 143 17.92 14.46 -5.72
C ALA A 143 18.98 15.55 -5.95
N SER A 144 19.35 16.30 -4.90
CA SER A 144 20.38 17.35 -4.94
C SER A 144 21.82 16.83 -4.77
N ALA A 145 22.00 15.51 -4.56
CA ALA A 145 23.31 14.92 -4.36
C ALA A 145 24.12 14.80 -5.67
N SER A 146 25.45 14.93 -5.58
CA SER A 146 26.33 14.67 -6.72
C SER A 146 26.25 13.19 -7.14
N GLY A 147 25.83 12.92 -8.37
CA GLY A 147 25.55 11.56 -8.83
C GLY A 147 24.21 10.98 -8.37
N ALA A 148 23.25 11.82 -8.00
CA ALA A 148 21.88 11.38 -7.69
C ALA A 148 21.28 10.51 -8.80
N THR A 149 20.51 9.50 -8.39
CA THR A 149 19.80 8.57 -9.28
C THR A 149 18.36 8.41 -8.84
N THR A 150 17.51 7.94 -9.76
CA THR A 150 16.13 7.53 -9.44
C THR A 150 16.11 6.55 -8.27
N ARG A 151 17.05 5.60 -8.23
CA ARG A 151 17.21 4.63 -7.15
C ARG A 151 17.52 5.29 -5.81
N SER A 152 18.48 6.21 -5.73
CA SER A 152 18.82 6.89 -4.46
C SER A 152 17.66 7.75 -3.94
N VAL A 153 16.88 8.36 -4.84
CA VAL A 153 15.68 9.13 -4.48
C VAL A 153 14.58 8.22 -3.90
N ILE A 154 14.26 7.11 -4.58
CA ILE A 154 13.26 6.14 -4.10
C ILE A 154 13.65 5.51 -2.76
N LEU A 155 14.94 5.20 -2.56
CA LEU A 155 15.44 4.71 -1.27
C LEU A 155 15.38 5.78 -0.17
N ALA A 156 15.66 7.05 -0.46
CA ALA A 156 15.56 8.13 0.53
C ALA A 156 14.12 8.33 1.03
N ILE A 157 13.13 8.35 0.12
CA ILE A 157 11.70 8.37 0.47
C ILE A 157 11.36 7.17 1.38
N ARG A 158 11.81 5.96 1.02
CA ARG A 158 11.59 4.74 1.80
C ARG A 158 12.19 4.82 3.21
N THR A 159 13.42 5.32 3.34
CA THR A 159 14.14 5.46 4.61
C THR A 159 13.48 6.49 5.53
N ALA A 160 12.86 7.53 4.96
CA ALA A 160 11.97 8.46 5.68
C ALA A 160 10.60 7.84 6.05
N GLY A 161 10.38 6.53 5.82
CA GLY A 161 9.13 5.83 6.11
C GLY A 161 8.05 5.98 5.02
N GLY A 162 8.40 6.54 3.86
CA GLY A 162 7.45 6.95 2.82
C GLY A 162 6.87 5.84 1.95
N ALA A 163 6.40 4.74 2.56
CA ALA A 163 5.81 3.61 1.83
C ALA A 163 4.55 4.02 1.04
N ALA A 164 3.70 4.89 1.60
CA ALA A 164 2.52 5.43 0.94
C ALA A 164 2.89 6.32 -0.26
N GLN A 165 3.92 7.16 -0.11
CA GLN A 165 4.45 8.03 -1.15
C GLN A 165 4.97 7.24 -2.34
N LEU A 166 5.77 6.19 -2.09
CA LEU A 166 6.24 5.30 -3.14
C LEU A 166 5.10 4.57 -3.86
N ALA A 167 4.09 4.13 -3.10
CA ALA A 167 2.89 3.51 -3.66
C ALA A 167 2.09 4.47 -4.57
N MET A 168 1.93 5.73 -4.17
CA MET A 168 1.33 6.79 -5.00
C MET A 168 2.19 7.12 -6.23
N ILE A 169 3.51 7.23 -6.08
CA ILE A 169 4.43 7.44 -7.21
C ILE A 169 4.29 6.31 -8.24
N ALA A 170 4.25 5.05 -7.80
CA ALA A 170 4.00 3.93 -8.71
C ALA A 170 2.63 4.03 -9.41
N ALA A 171 1.57 4.35 -8.66
CA ALA A 171 0.22 4.48 -9.20
C ALA A 171 0.09 5.62 -10.24
N HIS A 172 0.73 6.78 -10.01
CA HIS A 172 0.60 7.95 -10.89
C HIS A 172 1.56 7.96 -12.08
N PHE A 173 2.83 7.57 -11.89
CA PHE A 173 3.85 7.68 -12.94
C PHE A 173 3.94 6.41 -13.81
N VAL A 174 3.77 5.23 -13.21
CA VAL A 174 3.85 3.93 -13.92
C VAL A 174 2.46 3.45 -14.36
N GLY A 175 1.40 3.88 -13.67
CA GLY A 175 0.01 3.57 -14.02
C GLY A 175 -0.22 2.07 -14.15
N ALA A 176 -0.91 1.66 -15.22
CA ALA A 176 -1.17 0.26 -15.55
C ALA A 176 0.07 -0.57 -15.97
N GLY A 177 1.28 0.00 -15.91
CA GLY A 177 2.51 -0.62 -16.42
C GLY A 177 2.87 -0.22 -17.86
N THR A 178 2.31 0.87 -18.37
CA THR A 178 2.67 1.44 -19.67
C THR A 178 4.04 2.11 -19.59
N THR A 179 5.08 1.43 -20.08
CA THR A 179 6.43 2.01 -20.22
C THR A 179 6.55 2.84 -21.51
N PRO A 180 7.34 3.94 -21.50
CA PRO A 180 8.03 4.53 -20.35
C PRO A 180 7.06 5.20 -19.36
N ALA A 181 7.42 5.22 -18.08
CA ALA A 181 6.68 5.98 -17.08
C ALA A 181 6.66 7.48 -17.44
N SER A 182 5.57 8.16 -17.13
CA SER A 182 5.36 9.57 -17.50
C SER A 182 5.22 10.46 -16.26
N THR A 183 5.51 11.75 -16.41
CA THR A 183 5.27 12.74 -15.35
C THR A 183 3.78 13.11 -15.38
N PRO A 184 3.03 12.97 -14.26
CA PRO A 184 1.62 13.35 -14.21
C PRO A 184 1.43 14.85 -14.50
N SER A 185 0.33 15.21 -15.15
CA SER A 185 0.07 16.58 -15.63
C SER A 185 0.01 17.66 -14.53
N TRP A 186 -0.18 17.27 -13.27
CA TRP A 186 -0.18 18.16 -12.10
C TRP A 186 1.22 18.38 -11.50
N VAL A 187 2.24 17.64 -11.95
CA VAL A 187 3.64 17.82 -11.55
C VAL A 187 4.33 18.80 -12.52
N ASP A 188 3.66 19.92 -12.81
CA ASP A 188 4.07 20.90 -13.82
C ASP A 188 5.11 21.92 -13.31
N GLY A 189 5.38 21.93 -12.00
CA GLY A 189 6.28 22.90 -11.35
C GLY A 189 5.59 24.20 -10.91
N THR A 190 4.27 24.35 -11.10
CA THR A 190 3.52 25.55 -10.65
C THR A 190 3.22 25.56 -9.16
N GLY A 191 3.56 24.50 -8.42
CA GLY A 191 3.25 24.36 -7.00
C GLY A 191 1.77 24.12 -6.72
N ARG A 192 0.99 23.69 -7.72
CA ARG A 192 -0.44 23.37 -7.59
C ARG A 192 -0.63 21.86 -7.51
N GLY A 193 -1.43 21.41 -6.54
CA GLY A 193 -1.92 20.02 -6.53
C GLY A 193 -2.90 19.77 -7.70
N PRO A 194 -3.23 18.50 -7.98
CA PRO A 194 -4.17 18.16 -9.04
C PRO A 194 -5.56 18.77 -8.77
N SER A 195 -6.20 19.32 -9.82
CA SER A 195 -7.48 20.04 -9.73
C SER A 195 -8.70 19.13 -9.50
N SER A 196 -8.55 17.83 -9.75
CA SER A 196 -9.43 16.76 -9.32
C SER A 196 -8.55 15.61 -8.82
N ALA A 197 -9.11 14.65 -8.09
CA ALA A 197 -8.41 13.40 -7.89
C ALA A 197 -8.12 12.76 -9.29
N PRO A 198 -6.89 12.25 -9.56
CA PRO A 198 -6.61 11.42 -10.74
C PRO A 198 -7.54 10.20 -10.91
N ALA A 199 -7.42 9.49 -12.03
CA ALA A 199 -8.08 8.18 -12.18
C ALA A 199 -7.35 7.10 -11.36
N VAL A 200 -8.10 6.22 -10.69
CA VAL A 200 -7.55 4.99 -10.11
C VAL A 200 -7.04 4.09 -11.25
N PRO A 201 -5.79 3.57 -11.21
CA PRO A 201 -5.30 2.65 -12.23
C PRO A 201 -6.15 1.38 -12.31
N GLY A 202 -6.73 1.09 -13.48
CA GLY A 202 -7.56 -0.12 -13.72
C GLY A 202 -6.79 -1.45 -13.65
N SER A 203 -5.47 -1.40 -13.46
CA SER A 203 -4.60 -2.51 -13.09
C SER A 203 -3.38 -1.99 -12.32
N LEU A 204 -2.75 -2.85 -11.52
CA LEU A 204 -1.45 -2.56 -10.89
C LEU A 204 -0.29 -3.16 -11.70
N PRO A 205 0.85 -2.46 -11.80
CA PRO A 205 2.03 -2.94 -12.52
C PRO A 205 2.72 -4.09 -11.79
N SER A 206 3.55 -4.86 -12.50
CA SER A 206 4.21 -6.07 -11.99
C SER A 206 5.20 -5.86 -10.84
N LEU A 207 5.60 -4.61 -10.57
CA LEU A 207 6.38 -4.20 -9.39
C LEU A 207 5.63 -4.38 -8.05
N TRP A 208 4.32 -4.67 -8.08
CA TRP A 208 3.54 -4.98 -6.88
C TRP A 208 3.64 -6.47 -6.51
N ARG A 209 4.27 -6.75 -5.35
CA ARG A 209 4.65 -8.07 -4.82
C ARG A 209 3.48 -8.89 -4.25
N LEU A 210 2.39 -8.96 -5.01
CA LEU A 210 1.13 -9.65 -4.69
C LEU A 210 1.22 -11.15 -4.33
N PRO A 211 2.07 -12.01 -4.96
CA PRO A 211 1.85 -13.47 -4.91
C PRO A 211 1.88 -14.13 -3.53
N LYS A 212 2.74 -13.66 -2.61
CA LYS A 212 2.85 -14.19 -1.25
C LYS A 212 1.70 -13.70 -0.37
N SER A 213 1.35 -12.42 -0.49
CA SER A 213 0.22 -11.81 0.21
C SER A 213 -1.10 -12.50 -0.16
N ALA A 214 -1.32 -12.78 -1.44
CA ALA A 214 -2.53 -13.42 -1.93
C ALA A 214 -2.75 -14.83 -1.34
N ALA A 215 -1.72 -15.68 -1.31
CA ALA A 215 -1.85 -17.03 -0.73
C ALA A 215 -2.19 -17.00 0.78
N GLN A 216 -1.60 -16.07 1.53
CA GLN A 216 -1.89 -15.87 2.95
C GLN A 216 -3.31 -15.33 3.16
N PHE A 217 -3.72 -14.33 2.38
CA PHE A 217 -5.05 -13.72 2.41
C PHE A 217 -6.17 -14.70 2.00
N ALA A 218 -5.92 -15.52 0.98
CA ALA A 218 -6.79 -16.59 0.54
C ALA A 218 -7.07 -17.59 1.67
N THR A 219 -6.00 -18.02 2.35
CA THR A 219 -6.07 -18.95 3.48
C THR A 219 -6.80 -18.34 4.68
N ALA A 220 -6.54 -17.07 5.02
CA ALA A 220 -7.17 -16.38 6.14
C ALA A 220 -8.69 -16.16 5.95
N ASN A 221 -9.14 -15.98 4.71
CA ASN A 221 -10.55 -15.69 4.37
C ASN A 221 -11.32 -16.88 3.79
N GLY A 222 -10.68 -18.04 3.57
CA GLY A 222 -11.32 -19.22 2.97
C GLY A 222 -11.69 -19.05 1.49
N VAL A 223 -11.00 -18.17 0.75
CA VAL A 223 -11.24 -17.88 -0.67
C VAL A 223 -10.14 -18.47 -1.57
N SER A 224 -10.35 -18.48 -2.89
CA SER A 224 -9.30 -18.91 -3.82
C SER A 224 -8.17 -17.88 -3.93
N ASP A 225 -6.98 -18.34 -4.32
CA ASP A 225 -5.83 -17.46 -4.59
C ASP A 225 -6.10 -16.48 -5.74
N GLU A 226 -6.96 -16.83 -6.70
CA GLU A 226 -7.43 -15.90 -7.75
C GLU A 226 -8.31 -14.77 -7.17
N ILE A 227 -9.29 -15.12 -6.32
CA ILE A 227 -10.13 -14.13 -5.63
C ILE A 227 -9.26 -13.20 -4.77
N ALA A 228 -8.33 -13.77 -4.00
CA ALA A 228 -7.40 -13.01 -3.18
C ALA A 228 -6.51 -12.08 -4.00
N ARG A 229 -6.00 -12.52 -5.16
CA ARG A 229 -5.24 -11.65 -6.09
C ARG A 229 -6.09 -10.50 -6.62
N THR A 230 -7.34 -10.76 -6.99
CA THR A 230 -8.24 -9.75 -7.57
C THR A 230 -8.61 -8.69 -6.54
N VAL A 231 -9.02 -9.09 -5.33
CA VAL A 231 -9.33 -8.15 -4.24
C VAL A 231 -8.07 -7.40 -3.77
N LEU A 232 -6.92 -8.07 -3.58
CA LEU A 232 -5.70 -7.39 -3.13
C LEU A 232 -5.13 -6.41 -4.16
N LYS A 233 -5.24 -6.70 -5.47
CA LYS A 233 -4.88 -5.73 -6.52
C LYS A 233 -5.67 -4.44 -6.36
N GLN A 234 -7.00 -4.56 -6.25
CA GLN A 234 -7.88 -3.40 -6.13
C GLN A 234 -7.72 -2.69 -4.77
N CYS A 235 -7.51 -3.43 -3.69
CA CYS A 235 -7.26 -2.87 -2.37
C CYS A 235 -5.94 -2.08 -2.34
N TYR A 236 -4.84 -2.67 -2.83
CA TYR A 236 -3.57 -1.97 -2.94
C TYR A 236 -3.68 -0.73 -3.83
N ALA A 237 -4.44 -0.79 -4.94
CA ALA A 237 -4.67 0.37 -5.80
C ALA A 237 -5.40 1.49 -5.06
N LEU A 238 -6.58 1.21 -4.49
CA LEU A 238 -7.40 2.21 -3.81
C LEU A 238 -6.74 2.77 -2.54
N VAL A 239 -6.09 1.94 -1.72
CA VAL A 239 -5.44 2.38 -0.47
C VAL A 239 -4.15 3.15 -0.74
N ALA A 240 -3.37 2.77 -1.75
CA ALA A 240 -2.25 3.59 -2.23
C ALA A 240 -2.76 4.95 -2.70
N TYR A 241 -3.77 4.93 -3.55
CA TYR A 241 -4.36 6.09 -4.19
C TYR A 241 -5.02 7.07 -3.20
N ALA A 242 -5.53 6.57 -2.07
CA ALA A 242 -6.03 7.40 -0.97
C ALA A 242 -4.92 8.12 -0.17
N GLY A 243 -3.68 7.60 -0.19
CA GLY A 243 -2.48 8.19 0.42
C GLY A 243 -2.48 8.36 1.94
N THR A 244 -3.60 8.12 2.62
CA THR A 244 -3.89 8.54 4.00
C THR A 244 -3.68 7.47 5.06
N TYR A 245 -3.52 6.20 4.66
CA TYR A 245 -3.58 5.04 5.56
C TYR A 245 -2.26 4.25 5.69
N GLY A 246 -1.12 4.90 5.47
CA GLY A 246 0.20 4.28 5.61
C GLY A 246 0.51 3.26 4.50
N ASP A 247 1.18 2.16 4.85
CA ASP A 247 1.56 1.11 3.90
C ASP A 247 0.33 0.31 3.40
N PRO A 248 0.00 0.34 2.09
CA PRO A 248 -1.12 -0.42 1.54
C PRO A 248 -1.00 -1.93 1.74
N HIS A 249 0.21 -2.49 1.88
CA HIS A 249 0.38 -3.91 2.24
C HIS A 249 -0.30 -4.22 3.55
N ARG A 250 0.07 -3.43 4.57
CA ARG A 250 -0.38 -3.59 5.94
C ARG A 250 -1.86 -3.34 6.06
N THR A 251 -2.35 -2.23 5.51
CA THR A 251 -3.73 -1.80 5.67
C THR A 251 -4.71 -2.79 5.04
N CYS A 252 -4.43 -3.29 3.83
CA CYS A 252 -5.22 -4.33 3.17
C CYS A 252 -5.07 -5.74 3.78
N ARG A 253 -4.10 -5.96 4.68
CA ARG A 253 -3.86 -7.23 5.37
C ARG A 253 -4.39 -7.23 6.81
N ASP A 254 -4.40 -6.08 7.47
CA ASP A 254 -4.76 -5.93 8.89
C ASP A 254 -6.23 -5.50 9.09
N LEU A 255 -6.84 -4.78 8.12
CA LEU A 255 -8.25 -4.35 8.21
C LEU A 255 -9.21 -5.30 7.46
N PRO A 256 -10.41 -5.58 8.01
CA PRO A 256 -11.49 -6.24 7.27
C PRO A 256 -11.84 -5.51 5.98
N ILE A 257 -12.12 -6.26 4.91
CA ILE A 257 -12.55 -5.74 3.61
C ILE A 257 -13.99 -6.15 3.34
N PHE A 258 -14.86 -5.17 3.06
CA PHE A 258 -16.06 -5.37 2.26
C PHE A 258 -15.69 -5.08 0.81
N SER A 259 -15.96 -6.02 -0.10
CA SER A 259 -15.68 -5.84 -1.52
C SER A 259 -16.97 -6.03 -2.30
N SER A 260 -17.50 -4.96 -2.90
CA SER A 260 -18.71 -4.99 -3.71
C SER A 260 -18.41 -5.55 -5.12
N GLY A 261 -19.31 -6.41 -5.59
CA GLY A 261 -19.10 -7.31 -6.72
C GLY A 261 -19.65 -6.81 -8.06
N GLN A 262 -18.97 -7.21 -9.14
CA GLN A 262 -19.42 -6.95 -10.51
C GLN A 262 -20.34 -8.06 -11.05
N SER A 263 -20.43 -9.22 -10.39
CA SER A 263 -21.32 -10.31 -10.82
C SER A 263 -22.69 -10.33 -10.14
N ASP A 264 -22.93 -9.50 -9.13
CA ASP A 264 -24.17 -9.46 -8.36
C ASP A 264 -24.74 -8.05 -8.16
N VAL A 265 -23.89 -7.03 -7.94
CA VAL A 265 -24.32 -5.63 -7.72
C VAL A 265 -23.53 -4.60 -8.55
N PRO A 266 -23.33 -4.81 -9.86
CA PRO A 266 -22.45 -3.97 -10.68
C PRO A 266 -22.80 -2.47 -10.65
N GLU A 267 -24.07 -2.06 -10.57
CA GLU A 267 -24.42 -0.64 -10.50
C GLU A 267 -23.99 0.02 -9.19
N ALA A 268 -24.19 -0.64 -8.05
CA ALA A 268 -23.73 -0.16 -6.75
C ALA A 268 -22.19 -0.13 -6.69
N THR A 269 -21.55 -1.22 -7.14
CA THR A 269 -20.08 -1.29 -7.25
C THR A 269 -19.49 -0.19 -8.13
N ASN A 270 -20.19 0.20 -9.20
CA ASN A 270 -19.77 1.31 -10.07
C ASN A 270 -20.03 2.68 -9.43
N HIS A 271 -21.10 2.86 -8.65
CA HIS A 271 -21.31 4.07 -7.86
C HIS A 271 -20.22 4.23 -6.77
N ASP A 272 -19.90 3.16 -6.03
CA ASP A 272 -18.79 3.13 -5.06
C ASP A 272 -17.47 3.61 -5.73
N LEU A 273 -17.18 3.13 -6.94
CA LEU A 273 -15.99 3.51 -7.72
C LEU A 273 -15.98 4.97 -8.17
N GLU A 274 -17.11 5.49 -8.65
CA GLU A 274 -17.26 6.90 -9.02
C GLU A 274 -17.12 7.81 -7.79
N ALA A 275 -17.66 7.41 -6.65
CA ALA A 275 -17.54 8.11 -5.39
C ALA A 275 -16.09 8.13 -4.87
N LEU A 276 -15.38 7.00 -4.93
CA LEU A 276 -13.94 6.91 -4.59
C LEU A 276 -13.05 7.70 -5.54
N GLN A 277 -13.41 7.83 -6.83
CA GLN A 277 -12.73 8.74 -7.77
C GLN A 277 -12.93 10.21 -7.41
N ARG A 278 -14.03 10.58 -6.73
CA ARG A 278 -14.26 11.95 -6.25
C ARG A 278 -13.58 12.21 -4.90
N VAL A 279 -13.63 11.24 -3.97
CA VAL A 279 -13.06 11.35 -2.61
C VAL A 279 -12.30 10.06 -2.24
N PRO A 280 -10.99 9.98 -2.51
CA PRO A 280 -10.22 8.74 -2.35
C PRO A 280 -10.14 8.21 -0.92
N GLY A 281 -10.19 9.10 0.08
CA GLY A 281 -10.19 8.75 1.50
C GLY A 281 -11.40 7.92 1.95
N TRP A 282 -12.48 7.85 1.17
CA TRP A 282 -13.62 6.99 1.51
C TRP A 282 -13.31 5.48 1.39
N VAL A 283 -12.13 5.08 0.90
CA VAL A 283 -11.71 3.66 0.87
C VAL A 283 -11.66 3.04 2.27
N GLN A 284 -11.38 3.82 3.32
CA GLN A 284 -11.42 3.37 4.71
C GLN A 284 -12.59 4.02 5.46
N LEU A 285 -13.50 3.18 5.94
CA LEU A 285 -14.71 3.57 6.65
C LEU A 285 -14.62 3.11 8.11
N ASP A 286 -15.30 3.82 9.02
CA ASP A 286 -15.49 3.38 10.41
C ASP A 286 -16.97 3.10 10.63
N TYR A 287 -17.32 1.88 11.07
CA TYR A 287 -18.73 1.47 11.16
C TYR A 287 -19.47 2.22 12.28
N ARG A 288 -20.64 2.77 11.93
CA ARG A 288 -21.55 3.48 12.84
C ARG A 288 -22.95 2.85 12.72
N PRO A 289 -23.48 2.18 13.76
CA PRO A 289 -24.82 1.62 13.71
C PRO A 289 -25.86 2.72 13.52
N SER A 290 -27.01 2.37 12.93
CA SER A 290 -28.06 3.35 12.57
C SER A 290 -28.49 4.26 13.73
N GLY A 291 -28.58 3.72 14.96
CA GLY A 291 -28.92 4.49 16.16
C GLY A 291 -27.83 5.45 16.68
N GLU A 292 -26.62 5.40 16.13
CA GLU A 292 -25.53 6.36 16.37
C GLU A 292 -25.39 7.39 15.23
N ASN A 293 -26.11 7.25 14.10
CA ASN A 293 -26.06 8.22 13.00
C ASN A 293 -26.94 9.45 13.33
N PRO A 294 -26.43 10.70 13.23
CA PRO A 294 -27.24 11.92 13.42
C PRO A 294 -28.28 12.15 12.31
N SER A 295 -28.11 11.50 11.16
CA SER A 295 -29.05 11.50 10.04
C SER A 295 -30.18 10.50 10.32
N ARG A 296 -31.39 10.77 9.83
CA ARG A 296 -32.47 9.78 9.89
C ARG A 296 -32.27 8.69 8.83
N SER A 297 -32.77 7.49 9.08
CA SER A 297 -32.96 6.49 8.02
C SER A 297 -33.86 7.11 6.93
N GLY A 298 -33.53 6.89 5.66
CA GLY A 298 -34.27 7.47 4.54
C GLY A 298 -34.00 8.96 4.26
N TRP A 299 -32.97 9.57 4.87
CA TRP A 299 -32.67 11.00 4.68
C TRP A 299 -32.48 11.41 3.21
N TYR A 300 -31.99 10.51 2.36
CA TYR A 300 -31.71 10.73 0.94
C TYR A 300 -32.94 10.56 0.02
N GLU A 301 -34.06 10.00 0.51
CA GLU A 301 -35.20 9.58 -0.33
C GLU A 301 -35.80 10.70 -1.19
N ASN A 302 -35.62 11.95 -0.77
CA ASN A 302 -36.08 13.15 -1.46
C ASN A 302 -34.95 14.20 -1.62
N ASP A 303 -33.68 13.79 -1.49
CA ASP A 303 -32.56 14.74 -1.56
C ASP A 303 -32.22 15.09 -3.02
N PRO A 304 -32.22 16.37 -3.41
CA PRO A 304 -31.98 16.79 -4.80
C PRO A 304 -30.55 16.56 -5.29
N ARG A 305 -29.64 16.07 -4.43
CA ARG A 305 -28.29 15.63 -4.81
C ARG A 305 -28.27 14.21 -5.41
N CYS A 306 -29.36 13.45 -5.36
CA CYS A 306 -29.39 12.13 -5.97
C CYS A 306 -29.21 12.24 -7.50
N GLU A 307 -28.12 11.70 -8.04
CA GLU A 307 -27.83 11.71 -9.47
C GLU A 307 -28.77 10.75 -10.20
N GLY A 308 -29.88 11.32 -10.68
CA GLY A 308 -30.99 10.63 -11.34
C GLY A 308 -32.29 10.70 -10.53
N VAL A 309 -33.43 10.83 -11.22
CA VAL A 309 -34.75 10.79 -10.56
C VAL A 309 -35.06 9.33 -10.21
N PRO A 310 -35.35 8.99 -8.93
CA PRO A 310 -35.74 7.62 -8.56
C PRO A 310 -37.06 7.22 -9.23
N GLY A 311 -36.96 6.42 -10.28
CA GLY A 311 -38.10 5.82 -10.99
C GLY A 311 -38.60 4.56 -10.30
N SER A 312 -39.69 3.98 -10.81
CA SER A 312 -40.19 2.69 -10.34
C SER A 312 -39.12 1.60 -10.49
N GLY A 313 -38.63 1.07 -9.38
CA GLY A 313 -37.58 0.05 -9.33
C GLY A 313 -36.17 0.58 -9.10
N LEU A 314 -35.96 1.89 -9.02
CA LEU A 314 -34.67 2.49 -8.65
C LEU A 314 -34.67 2.90 -7.17
N ASN A 315 -33.55 2.67 -6.48
CA ASN A 315 -33.28 3.26 -5.18
C ASN A 315 -32.22 4.36 -5.32
N CYS A 316 -32.28 5.40 -4.50
CA CYS A 316 -31.12 6.28 -4.32
C CYS A 316 -30.10 5.55 -3.43
N ASP A 317 -28.91 5.31 -3.96
CA ASP A 317 -27.78 4.71 -3.25
C ASP A 317 -26.88 5.77 -2.61
N GLU A 318 -26.19 5.39 -1.53
CA GLU A 318 -25.42 6.31 -0.67
C GLU A 318 -24.01 5.77 -0.41
N TYR A 319 -22.99 6.42 -0.99
CA TYR A 319 -21.59 6.15 -0.69
C TYR A 319 -20.87 7.41 -0.15
N PRO A 320 -20.26 7.37 1.04
CA PRO A 320 -20.07 6.21 1.91
C PRO A 320 -21.36 5.72 2.55
N PHE A 321 -21.43 4.41 2.77
CA PHE A 321 -22.62 3.74 3.31
C PHE A 321 -23.17 4.46 4.56
N TYR A 322 -24.48 4.63 4.63
CA TYR A 322 -25.21 5.22 5.76
C TYR A 322 -24.75 4.71 7.14
N ALA A 323 -24.39 3.42 7.24
CA ALA A 323 -23.89 2.81 8.47
C ALA A 323 -22.38 2.98 8.70
N SER A 324 -21.79 4.09 8.23
CA SER A 324 -20.42 4.51 8.50
C SER A 324 -20.39 5.90 9.16
N VAL A 325 -19.26 6.28 9.75
CA VAL A 325 -19.02 7.65 10.27
C VAL A 325 -19.02 8.67 9.12
N GLN A 326 -18.51 8.27 7.96
CA GLN A 326 -18.33 9.06 6.75
C GLN A 326 -19.61 9.20 5.89
N GLY A 327 -20.65 8.41 6.18
CA GLY A 327 -21.98 8.52 5.57
C GLY A 327 -22.94 9.40 6.36
N GLY A 328 -24.17 9.53 5.85
CA GLY A 328 -25.25 10.34 6.38
C GLY A 328 -25.28 11.76 5.82
N GLY A 329 -26.46 12.38 5.77
CA GLY A 329 -26.67 13.72 5.20
C GLY A 329 -25.92 14.87 5.90
N TYR A 330 -25.34 14.60 7.07
CA TYR A 330 -24.47 15.52 7.82
C TYR A 330 -22.97 15.24 7.68
N ALA A 331 -22.55 14.27 6.87
CA ALA A 331 -21.12 14.00 6.66
C ALA A 331 -20.42 15.12 5.85
N VAL A 332 -19.12 15.25 6.08
CA VAL A 332 -18.24 16.21 5.40
C VAL A 332 -16.95 15.47 4.98
N PRO A 333 -16.63 15.40 3.67
CA PRO A 333 -17.47 15.80 2.53
C PRO A 333 -18.81 15.04 2.50
N ALA A 334 -19.82 15.64 1.87
CA ALA A 334 -21.14 15.03 1.75
C ALA A 334 -21.09 13.75 0.91
N PRO A 335 -21.93 12.72 1.20
CA PRO A 335 -21.93 11.48 0.44
C PRO A 335 -22.30 11.68 -1.04
N SER A 336 -21.76 10.82 -1.89
CA SER A 336 -22.26 10.60 -3.24
C SER A 336 -23.63 9.94 -3.18
N LEU A 337 -24.58 10.44 -3.95
CA LEU A 337 -25.94 9.92 -4.08
C LEU A 337 -26.27 9.66 -5.54
N LYS A 338 -26.79 8.48 -5.88
CA LYS A 338 -27.08 8.09 -7.28
C LYS A 338 -28.27 7.15 -7.37
N ALA A 339 -29.14 7.36 -8.36
CA ALA A 339 -30.23 6.43 -8.62
C ALA A 339 -29.71 5.20 -9.38
N ILE A 340 -29.87 4.01 -8.78
CA ILE A 340 -29.46 2.70 -9.34
C ILE A 340 -30.57 1.66 -9.15
N ASP A 341 -30.45 0.50 -9.80
CA ASP A 341 -31.36 -0.64 -9.61
C ASP A 341 -31.56 -0.98 -8.12
N GLY A 342 -32.82 -1.04 -7.71
CA GLY A 342 -33.19 -1.21 -6.32
C GLY A 342 -32.93 -2.60 -5.76
N ALA A 343 -32.89 -3.64 -6.61
CA ALA A 343 -32.58 -5.00 -6.18
C ALA A 343 -31.08 -5.18 -5.92
N GLN A 344 -30.22 -4.63 -6.79
CA GLN A 344 -28.77 -4.59 -6.58
C GLN A 344 -28.40 -3.83 -5.30
N ASN A 345 -28.98 -2.64 -5.08
CA ASN A 345 -28.77 -1.87 -3.86
C ASN A 345 -29.18 -2.67 -2.59
N GLN A 346 -30.39 -3.23 -2.57
CA GLN A 346 -30.88 -4.05 -1.44
C GLN A 346 -30.02 -5.30 -1.20
N TYR A 347 -29.49 -5.92 -2.26
CA TYR A 347 -28.57 -7.05 -2.14
C TYR A 347 -27.20 -6.61 -1.58
N GLN A 348 -26.61 -5.52 -2.07
CA GLN A 348 -25.34 -4.98 -1.56
C GLN A 348 -25.45 -4.68 -0.06
N GLY A 349 -26.52 -3.99 0.35
CA GLY A 349 -26.82 -3.70 1.77
C GLY A 349 -27.00 -4.97 2.63
N THR A 350 -27.55 -6.04 2.06
CA THR A 350 -27.70 -7.34 2.74
C THR A 350 -26.34 -8.03 2.97
N VAL A 351 -25.47 -8.05 1.95
CA VAL A 351 -24.11 -8.63 2.08
C VAL A 351 -23.25 -7.77 3.02
N TYR A 352 -23.35 -6.44 2.92
CA TYR A 352 -22.65 -5.50 3.80
C TYR A 352 -23.07 -5.67 5.28
N TYR A 353 -24.36 -5.80 5.58
CA TYR A 353 -24.82 -6.08 6.94
C TYR A 353 -24.34 -7.45 7.46
N SER A 354 -24.26 -8.45 6.58
CA SER A 354 -23.66 -9.75 6.92
C SER A 354 -22.18 -9.62 7.26
N PHE A 355 -21.40 -8.91 6.43
CA PHE A 355 -19.99 -8.58 6.65
C PHE A 355 -19.74 -7.93 8.02
N LEU A 356 -20.49 -6.87 8.34
CA LEU A 356 -20.34 -6.13 9.60
C LEU A 356 -20.47 -7.03 10.84
N ARG A 357 -21.38 -8.01 10.80
CA ARG A 357 -21.58 -8.99 11.86
C ARG A 357 -20.52 -10.09 11.82
N ALA A 358 -20.22 -10.64 10.64
CA ALA A 358 -19.24 -11.71 10.47
C ALA A 358 -17.84 -11.29 10.96
N CYS A 359 -17.43 -10.05 10.67
CA CYS A 359 -16.14 -9.50 11.06
C CYS A 359 -16.15 -8.82 12.45
N GLY A 360 -17.26 -8.92 13.19
CA GLY A 360 -17.36 -8.44 14.59
C GLY A 360 -17.38 -6.91 14.76
N LEU A 361 -17.50 -6.15 13.67
CA LEU A 361 -17.49 -4.68 13.69
C LEU A 361 -18.67 -4.11 14.49
N THR A 362 -19.82 -4.82 14.50
CA THR A 362 -20.98 -4.47 15.34
C THR A 362 -20.75 -4.57 16.85
N SER A 363 -19.66 -5.20 17.29
CA SER A 363 -19.33 -5.43 18.71
C SER A 363 -18.08 -4.70 19.21
N LYS A 364 -17.35 -3.99 18.33
CA LYS A 364 -16.14 -3.24 18.71
C LYS A 364 -16.46 -1.84 19.27
N PRO A 365 -15.59 -1.24 20.11
CA PRO A 365 -15.64 0.17 20.49
C PRO A 365 -15.55 1.11 19.29
N VAL A 366 -16.16 2.30 19.37
CA VAL A 366 -16.03 3.36 18.36
C VAL A 366 -14.55 3.67 18.10
N GLY A 367 -14.16 3.84 16.83
CA GLY A 367 -12.75 3.99 16.43
C GLY A 367 -11.99 2.69 16.18
N GLU A 368 -12.46 1.55 16.72
CA GLU A 368 -11.93 0.21 16.40
C GLU A 368 -12.75 -0.53 15.32
N ARG A 369 -13.87 0.05 14.87
CA ARG A 369 -14.80 -0.54 13.90
C ARG A 369 -14.41 -0.23 12.44
N GLN A 370 -13.12 0.04 12.22
CA GLN A 370 -12.56 0.39 10.92
C GLN A 370 -12.57 -0.81 9.95
N PHE A 371 -12.87 -0.52 8.69
CA PHE A 371 -12.84 -1.47 7.58
C PHE A 371 -12.54 -0.76 6.26
N LEU A 372 -12.27 -1.56 5.22
CA LEU A 372 -12.04 -1.08 3.86
C LEU A 372 -13.22 -1.42 2.95
N ALA A 373 -13.64 -0.47 2.12
CA ALA A 373 -14.64 -0.65 1.09
C ALA A 373 -13.95 -0.70 -0.28
N ILE A 374 -13.82 -1.90 -0.85
CA ILE A 374 -13.00 -2.22 -2.03
C ILE A 374 -13.92 -2.68 -3.18
N PRO A 375 -14.63 -1.77 -3.87
CA PRO A 375 -15.43 -2.13 -5.04
C PRO A 375 -14.54 -2.61 -6.19
N LEU A 376 -14.91 -3.71 -6.84
CA LEU A 376 -14.16 -4.30 -7.94
C LEU A 376 -14.45 -3.58 -9.27
N PRO A 377 -13.44 -3.24 -10.09
CA PRO A 377 -13.67 -2.53 -11.35
C PRO A 377 -14.26 -3.46 -12.42
N PRO A 378 -15.03 -2.94 -13.40
CA PRO A 378 -15.54 -3.73 -14.53
C PRO A 378 -14.46 -4.43 -15.38
N THR A 379 -13.20 -4.06 -15.23
CA THR A 379 -12.03 -4.68 -15.89
C THR A 379 -11.43 -5.86 -15.13
N ALA A 380 -11.90 -6.15 -13.92
CA ALA A 380 -11.47 -7.33 -13.15
C ALA A 380 -12.22 -8.60 -13.58
N THR A 381 -11.74 -9.77 -13.15
CA THR A 381 -12.55 -11.00 -13.18
C THR A 381 -13.87 -10.72 -12.43
N PRO A 382 -15.06 -10.95 -13.02
CA PRO A 382 -16.31 -10.74 -12.32
C PRO A 382 -16.43 -11.66 -11.11
N LEU A 383 -16.55 -11.06 -9.93
CA LEU A 383 -16.76 -11.74 -8.66
C LEU A 383 -18.04 -11.18 -7.99
N PRO A 384 -18.70 -11.97 -7.12
CA PRO A 384 -19.77 -11.48 -6.27
C PRO A 384 -19.20 -10.61 -5.14
N SER A 385 -20.09 -10.01 -4.36
CA SER A 385 -19.75 -9.21 -3.19
C SER A 385 -19.22 -10.10 -2.06
N LEU A 386 -18.11 -9.71 -1.45
CA LEU A 386 -17.34 -10.52 -0.49
C LEU A 386 -17.22 -9.85 0.88
N ALA A 387 -17.31 -10.69 1.91
CA ALA A 387 -17.04 -10.35 3.31
C ALA A 387 -15.70 -10.98 3.75
N LEU A 388 -14.67 -10.17 3.97
CA LEU A 388 -13.29 -10.64 4.17
C LEU A 388 -12.77 -10.14 5.52
N CYS A 389 -12.81 -10.99 6.54
CA CYS A 389 -12.59 -10.64 7.94
C CYS A 389 -11.11 -10.73 8.35
N ASN A 390 -10.24 -9.98 7.67
CA ASN A 390 -8.83 -9.88 8.03
C ASN A 390 -8.64 -9.39 9.48
N GLY A 391 -7.53 -9.80 10.12
CA GLY A 391 -7.16 -9.34 11.46
C GLY A 391 -8.08 -9.80 12.60
N LYS A 392 -8.89 -10.84 12.36
CA LYS A 392 -9.81 -11.46 13.34
C LYS A 392 -9.25 -12.76 13.92
#